data_AF-A0A4R2R6A8-F1
#
_entry.id   AF-A0A4R2R6A8-F1
#
_cell.length_a   1.000
_cell.length_b   1.000
_cell.length_c   1.000
_cell.angle_alpha   90.00
_cell.angle_beta   90.00
_cell.angle_gamma   90.00
#
_symmetry.space_group_name_H-M   'P 1'
#
loop_
_entity.id
_entity.type
_entity.pdbx_description
1 polymer ?
#
loop_
_entity_poly.entity_id
_entity_poly.type
_entity_poly.pdbx_seq_one_letter_code
_entity_poly.pdbx_strand_id
1 'polypeptide(L)'
;MAIAALECPGCGFEFPGREVKLEPTASTLEVLSTGKPQWVGVTDVTYSRHEKRGGRVSLKVTYRCGLAFHTEWVCFEHEGYPRRKAASWWRERAPELEVPESVDEALILADRLRRPTEIAVRHAGRFTEITAYRFAPCLTSVPGSAPSAIESPAAGAGSTRASASPTRGATRAAETSAAGLARTSATGGRA
;
A
#
# COMPACT_ATOMS: atom_id res chain seq x y z
N MET A 1 -21.28 -33.54 -29.73
CA MET A 1 -22.49 -34.27 -29.30
C MET A 1 -22.81 -33.85 -27.88
N ALA A 2 -24.05 -33.43 -27.63
CA ALA A 2 -24.47 -32.82 -26.37
C ALA A 2 -24.66 -33.89 -25.29
N ILE A 3 -24.06 -33.68 -24.11
CA ILE A 3 -24.15 -34.58 -22.96
C ILE A 3 -25.15 -33.99 -21.98
N ALA A 4 -26.44 -34.27 -22.20
CA ALA A 4 -27.53 -34.02 -21.26
C ALA A 4 -28.73 -34.91 -21.62
N ALA A 5 -28.53 -36.23 -21.62
CA ALA A 5 -29.62 -37.19 -21.87
C ALA A 5 -30.42 -37.39 -20.57
N LEU A 6 -31.73 -37.14 -20.63
CA LEU A 6 -32.69 -37.39 -19.54
C LEU A 6 -33.20 -38.83 -19.52
N GLU A 7 -32.75 -39.65 -20.47
CA GLU A 7 -33.15 -41.04 -20.64
C GLU A 7 -31.90 -41.92 -20.75
N CYS A 8 -31.91 -43.06 -20.06
CA CYS A 8 -30.85 -44.04 -20.15
C CYS A 8 -30.97 -44.83 -21.48
N PRO A 9 -30.00 -44.74 -22.41
CA PRO A 9 -30.11 -45.37 -23.74
C PRO A 9 -30.03 -46.90 -23.71
N GLY A 10 -29.70 -47.52 -22.57
CA GLY A 10 -29.62 -48.97 -22.41
C GLY A 10 -30.88 -49.64 -21.86
N CYS A 11 -31.73 -48.92 -21.14
CA CYS A 11 -32.92 -49.49 -20.51
C CYS A 11 -34.18 -48.62 -20.61
N GLY A 12 -34.10 -47.42 -21.23
CA GLY A 12 -35.23 -46.51 -21.40
C GLY A 12 -35.71 -45.85 -20.11
N PHE A 13 -34.93 -45.93 -19.02
CA PHE A 13 -35.30 -45.30 -17.76
C PHE A 13 -35.19 -43.77 -17.87
N GLU A 14 -36.30 -43.08 -17.63
CA GLU A 14 -36.36 -41.62 -17.59
C GLU A 14 -35.91 -41.11 -16.21
N PHE A 15 -34.85 -40.30 -16.19
CA PHE A 15 -34.39 -39.64 -14.98
C PHE A 15 -35.35 -38.49 -14.63
N PRO A 16 -35.99 -38.50 -13.44
CA PRO A 16 -36.90 -37.43 -13.06
C PRO A 16 -36.15 -36.09 -13.05
N GLY A 17 -36.78 -35.07 -13.62
CA GLY A 17 -36.21 -33.73 -13.72
C GLY A 17 -35.75 -33.25 -12.34
N ARG A 18 -34.47 -32.87 -12.22
CA ARG A 18 -33.92 -32.40 -10.95
C ARG A 18 -34.66 -31.13 -10.54
N GLU A 19 -35.49 -31.23 -9.50
CA GLU A 19 -36.02 -30.05 -8.82
C GLU A 19 -34.83 -29.31 -8.18
N VAL A 20 -34.39 -28.25 -8.83
CA VAL A 20 -33.34 -27.38 -8.30
C VAL A 20 -33.97 -26.50 -7.21
N LYS A 21 -33.96 -26.98 -5.97
CA LYS A 21 -34.30 -26.20 -4.76
C LYS A 21 -33.20 -25.21 -4.38
N LEU A 22 -32.50 -24.67 -5.38
CA LEU A 22 -31.51 -23.62 -5.22
C LEU A 22 -32.12 -22.39 -5.88
N GLU A 23 -32.20 -21.30 -5.13
CA GLU A 23 -32.43 -19.98 -5.72
C GLU A 23 -31.39 -19.81 -6.85
N PRO A 24 -31.82 -19.55 -8.10
CA PRO A 24 -30.88 -19.33 -9.23
C PRO A 24 -30.03 -18.07 -9.04
N THR A 25 -30.38 -17.27 -8.03
CA THR A 25 -29.69 -16.05 -7.63
C THR A 25 -28.69 -16.39 -6.54
N ALA A 26 -27.40 -16.24 -6.86
CA ALA A 26 -26.34 -16.25 -5.85
C ALA A 26 -26.64 -15.18 -4.78
N SER A 27 -26.33 -15.46 -3.51
CA SER A 27 -26.50 -14.48 -2.44
C SER A 27 -25.81 -13.15 -2.80
N THR A 28 -26.57 -12.06 -2.83
CA THR A 28 -26.07 -10.69 -3.02
C THR A 28 -25.49 -10.10 -1.74
N LEU A 29 -25.24 -10.90 -0.71
CA LEU A 29 -24.43 -10.46 0.40
C LEU A 29 -23.07 -10.07 -0.16
N GLU A 30 -22.70 -8.82 0.08
CA GLU A 30 -21.41 -8.25 -0.27
C GLU A 30 -20.36 -9.30 0.05
N VAL A 31 -19.73 -9.84 -0.99
CA VAL A 31 -18.61 -10.77 -0.83
C VAL A 31 -17.73 -10.09 0.22
N LEU A 32 -17.44 -10.78 1.34
CA LEU A 32 -16.56 -10.30 2.43
C LEU A 32 -15.11 -10.16 1.93
N SER A 33 -14.94 -9.66 0.73
CA SER A 33 -13.74 -9.37 -0.01
C SER A 33 -13.42 -7.91 0.25
N THR A 34 -12.33 -7.73 0.98
CA THR A 34 -11.43 -6.60 0.77
C THR A 34 -12.06 -5.24 1.05
N GLY A 35 -12.38 -5.00 2.33
CA GLY A 35 -12.52 -3.64 2.84
C GLY A 35 -11.29 -2.78 2.47
N LYS A 36 -11.50 -1.47 2.33
CA LYS A 36 -10.41 -0.52 2.04
C LYS A 36 -9.27 -0.71 3.06
N PRO A 37 -7.99 -0.74 2.64
CA PRO A 37 -6.89 -0.85 3.58
C PRO A 37 -6.96 0.24 4.66
N GLN A 38 -6.85 -0.17 5.92
CA GLN A 38 -6.85 0.69 7.09
C GLN A 38 -5.41 0.92 7.52
N TRP A 39 -5.00 2.18 7.70
CA TRP A 39 -3.69 2.49 8.26
C TRP A 39 -3.75 2.31 9.78
N VAL A 40 -2.81 1.52 10.33
CA VAL A 40 -2.67 1.31 11.77
C VAL A 40 -1.25 1.64 12.20
N GLY A 41 -1.13 2.30 13.35
CA GLY A 41 0.15 2.66 13.95
C GLY A 41 0.89 1.46 14.52
N VAL A 42 2.16 1.32 14.15
CA VAL A 42 3.03 0.23 14.64
C VAL A 42 3.75 0.71 15.89
N THR A 43 3.62 -0.07 16.97
CA THR A 43 4.32 0.16 18.23
C THR A 43 5.62 -0.62 18.31
N ASP A 44 5.65 -1.84 17.76
CA ASP A 44 6.85 -2.67 17.75
C ASP A 44 6.85 -3.68 16.58
N VAL A 45 8.04 -4.12 16.17
CA VAL A 45 8.24 -5.10 15.11
C VAL A 45 9.18 -6.20 15.58
N THR A 46 8.73 -7.44 15.53
CA THR A 46 9.54 -8.62 15.89
C THR A 46 9.75 -9.52 14.69
N TYR A 47 10.94 -10.11 14.63
CA TYR A 47 11.39 -10.98 13.55
C TYR A 47 11.68 -12.36 14.12
N SER A 48 11.19 -13.41 13.47
CA SER A 48 11.38 -14.78 13.93
C SER A 48 11.47 -15.76 12.76
N ARG A 49 12.25 -16.81 12.93
CA ARG A 49 12.32 -17.92 11.98
C ARG A 49 11.01 -18.70 12.01
N HIS A 50 10.42 -18.96 10.85
CA HIS A 50 9.23 -19.80 10.72
C HIS A 50 9.48 -20.97 9.79
N GLU A 51 9.31 -22.17 10.34
CA GLU A 51 9.44 -23.44 9.64
C GLU A 51 8.09 -24.16 9.63
N LYS A 52 7.70 -24.62 8.44
CA LYS A 52 6.56 -25.53 8.28
C LYS A 52 7.09 -26.89 7.87
N ARG A 53 6.56 -27.96 8.45
CA ARG A 53 6.96 -29.35 8.12
C ARG A 53 6.87 -29.58 6.60
N GLY A 54 8.00 -29.91 5.98
CA GLY A 54 8.12 -30.16 4.54
C GLY A 54 8.06 -28.92 3.65
N GLY A 55 8.03 -27.72 4.24
CA GLY A 55 8.10 -26.44 3.52
C GLY A 55 9.48 -25.80 3.63
N ARG A 56 9.73 -24.79 2.81
CA ARG A 56 10.93 -23.94 2.91
C ARG A 56 10.79 -22.98 4.09
N VAL A 57 11.93 -22.53 4.62
CA VAL A 57 11.99 -21.62 5.76
C VAL A 57 11.55 -20.23 5.30
N SER A 58 10.86 -19.51 6.18
CA SER A 58 10.41 -18.14 5.95
C SER A 58 10.69 -17.28 7.18
N LEU A 59 10.94 -16.00 6.95
CA LEU A 59 11.00 -15.02 8.02
C LEU A 59 9.58 -14.58 8.36
N LYS A 60 9.14 -14.80 9.60
CA LYS A 60 7.89 -14.27 10.13
C LYS A 60 8.14 -12.90 10.75
N VAL A 61 7.44 -11.90 10.23
CA VAL A 61 7.47 -10.53 10.73
C VAL A 61 6.16 -10.27 11.46
N THR A 62 6.23 -9.84 12.71
CA THR A 62 5.06 -9.54 13.53
C THR A 62 5.04 -8.06 13.91
N TYR A 63 4.01 -7.35 13.48
CA TYR A 63 3.73 -5.96 13.80
C TYR A 63 2.76 -5.89 14.97
N ARG A 64 3.17 -5.26 16.06
CA ARG A 64 2.31 -4.95 17.20
C ARG A 64 1.71 -3.56 17.00
N CYS A 65 0.38 -3.49 16.93
CA CYS A 65 -0.39 -2.26 16.72
C CYS A 65 -1.34 -2.08 17.91
N GLY A 66 -0.84 -1.49 19.00
CA GLY A 66 -1.58 -1.46 20.27
C GLY A 66 -1.82 -2.87 20.83
N LEU A 67 -3.09 -3.29 20.86
CA LEU A 67 -3.53 -4.63 21.29
C LEU A 67 -3.64 -5.65 20.14
N ALA A 68 -3.56 -5.18 18.89
CA ALA A 68 -3.65 -6.03 17.71
C ALA A 68 -2.26 -6.47 17.23
N PHE A 69 -2.20 -7.66 16.62
CA PHE A 69 -0.99 -8.20 16.00
C PHE A 69 -1.28 -8.54 14.54
N HIS A 70 -0.39 -8.11 13.66
CA HIS A 70 -0.45 -8.43 12.24
C HIS A 70 0.84 -9.11 11.82
N THR A 71 0.72 -10.19 11.05
CA THR A 71 1.86 -11.01 10.65
C THR A 71 1.97 -11.11 9.14
N GLU A 72 3.17 -10.98 8.62
CA GLU A 72 3.48 -11.35 7.24
C GLU A 72 4.68 -12.32 7.20
N TRP A 73 4.80 -13.03 6.08
CA TRP A 73 5.87 -14.00 5.84
C TRP A 73 6.71 -13.54 4.66
N VAL A 74 8.03 -13.54 4.87
CA VAL A 74 9.03 -13.13 3.90
C VAL A 74 9.86 -14.35 3.50
N CYS A 75 9.77 -14.72 2.24
CA CYS A 75 10.26 -16.00 1.71
C CYS A 75 11.59 -15.84 0.96
N PHE A 76 12.71 -15.68 1.68
CA PHE A 76 14.03 -15.49 1.04
C PHE A 76 14.51 -16.74 0.30
N GLU A 77 14.24 -17.94 0.78
CA GLU A 77 14.76 -19.20 0.21
C GLU A 77 13.81 -19.84 -0.82
N HIS A 78 12.71 -19.16 -1.16
CA HIS A 78 11.81 -19.61 -2.22
C HIS A 78 12.32 -19.19 -3.60
N GLU A 79 11.67 -19.67 -4.64
CA GLU A 79 11.94 -19.29 -6.04
C GLU A 79 10.72 -18.54 -6.62
N GLY A 80 10.93 -17.81 -7.73
CA GLY A 80 9.86 -17.14 -8.44
C GLY A 80 9.27 -15.92 -7.72
N TYR A 81 7.94 -15.79 -7.72
CA TYR A 81 7.25 -14.61 -7.19
C TYR A 81 7.48 -14.38 -5.68
N PRO A 82 7.43 -15.40 -4.79
CA PRO A 82 7.72 -15.22 -3.36
C PRO A 82 9.10 -14.61 -3.08
N ARG A 83 10.14 -15.06 -3.81
CA ARG A 83 11.50 -14.50 -3.71
C ARG A 83 11.54 -13.03 -4.12
N ARG A 84 10.92 -12.70 -5.26
CA ARG A 84 10.87 -11.32 -5.76
C ARG A 84 10.14 -10.40 -4.78
N LYS A 85 9.04 -10.88 -4.18
CA LYS A 85 8.31 -10.14 -3.15
C LYS A 85 9.18 -9.92 -1.91
N ALA A 86 9.92 -10.95 -1.46
CA ALA A 86 10.85 -10.83 -0.34
C ALA A 86 11.99 -9.83 -0.61
N ALA A 87 12.55 -9.85 -1.82
CA ALA A 87 13.58 -8.91 -2.24
C ALA A 87 13.08 -7.46 -2.27
N SER A 88 11.85 -7.22 -2.76
CA SER A 88 11.23 -5.88 -2.71
C SER A 88 11.02 -5.43 -1.27
N TRP A 89 10.46 -6.32 -0.43
CA TRP A 89 10.22 -6.06 0.99
C TRP A 89 11.50 -5.66 1.74
N TRP A 90 12.63 -6.32 1.43
CA TRP A 90 13.93 -6.04 2.01
C TRP A 90 14.46 -4.67 1.60
N ARG A 91 14.47 -4.38 0.29
CA ARG A 91 14.98 -3.09 -0.24
C ARG A 91 14.22 -1.89 0.28
N GLU A 92 12.92 -2.03 0.53
CA GLU A 92 12.15 -0.97 1.18
C GLU A 92 12.62 -0.68 2.61
N ARG A 93 13.19 -1.65 3.33
CA ARG A 93 13.62 -1.52 4.73
C ARG A 93 15.10 -1.22 4.89
N ALA A 94 15.95 -1.79 4.05
CA ALA A 94 17.38 -1.59 4.06
C ALA A 94 17.91 -1.40 2.63
N PRO A 95 17.72 -0.22 2.03
CA PRO A 95 18.18 0.07 0.67
C PRO A 95 19.71 0.02 0.54
N GLU A 96 20.44 0.23 1.63
CA GLU A 96 21.90 0.16 1.70
C GLU A 96 22.46 -1.26 1.87
N LEU A 97 21.62 -2.26 2.07
CA LEU A 97 22.02 -3.66 2.25
C LEU A 97 21.65 -4.52 1.06
N GLU A 98 22.51 -5.48 0.75
CA GLU A 98 22.19 -6.53 -0.20
C GLU A 98 21.04 -7.41 0.30
N VAL A 99 20.29 -7.99 -0.63
CA VAL A 99 19.14 -8.85 -0.30
C VAL A 99 19.66 -10.21 0.16
N PRO A 100 19.35 -10.66 1.38
CA PRO A 100 19.80 -11.94 1.92
C PRO A 100 19.37 -13.12 1.05
N GLU A 101 20.17 -14.17 1.01
CA GLU A 101 19.81 -15.42 0.34
C GLU A 101 19.04 -16.36 1.27
N SER A 102 19.36 -16.31 2.57
CA SER A 102 18.76 -17.16 3.60
C SER A 102 17.97 -16.37 4.64
N VAL A 103 17.09 -17.07 5.37
CA VAL A 103 16.37 -16.47 6.51
C VAL A 103 17.31 -16.17 7.69
N ASP A 104 18.38 -16.95 7.86
CA ASP A 104 19.36 -16.75 8.93
C ASP A 104 20.18 -15.47 8.73
N GLU A 105 20.65 -15.21 7.51
CA GLU A 105 21.29 -13.93 7.15
C GLU A 105 20.36 -12.75 7.41
N ALA A 106 19.09 -12.88 7.02
CA ALA A 106 18.09 -11.86 7.24
C ALA A 106 17.86 -11.57 8.74
N LEU A 107 17.92 -12.59 9.59
CA LEU A 107 17.78 -12.44 11.05
C LEU A 107 19.01 -11.77 11.68
N ILE A 108 20.22 -12.07 11.20
CA ILE A 108 21.46 -11.43 11.66
C ILE A 108 21.43 -9.92 11.39
N LEU A 109 20.83 -9.50 10.27
CA LEU A 109 20.74 -8.09 9.85
C LEU A 109 19.44 -7.41 10.29
N ALA A 110 18.57 -8.10 11.04
CA ALA A 110 17.21 -7.64 11.33
C ALA A 110 17.17 -6.35 12.15
N ASP A 111 18.17 -6.10 13.00
CA ASP A 111 18.31 -4.89 13.81
C ASP A 111 18.57 -3.64 12.96
N ARG A 112 19.13 -3.82 11.76
CA ARG A 112 19.44 -2.73 10.81
C ARG A 112 18.25 -2.34 9.94
N LEU A 113 17.16 -3.11 9.97
CA LEU A 113 15.98 -2.83 9.16
C LEU A 113 15.24 -1.60 9.69
N ARG A 114 14.90 -0.68 8.78
CA ARG A 114 13.99 0.42 9.13
C ARG A 114 12.63 -0.15 9.56
N ARG A 115 12.15 0.35 10.70
CA ARG A 115 10.84 -0.02 11.25
C ARG A 115 9.76 0.93 10.70
N PRO A 116 8.66 0.41 10.14
CA PRO A 116 7.54 1.26 9.73
C PRO A 116 6.85 1.87 10.95
N THR A 117 6.38 3.10 10.81
CA THR A 117 5.54 3.79 11.80
C THR A 117 4.07 3.43 11.64
N GLU A 118 3.63 3.15 10.42
CA GLU A 118 2.28 2.69 10.11
C GLU A 118 2.30 1.61 9.04
N ILE A 119 1.32 0.70 9.10
CA ILE A 119 1.07 -0.30 8.08
C ILE A 119 -0.37 -0.20 7.57
N ALA A 120 -0.56 -0.40 6.27
CA ALA A 120 -1.89 -0.51 5.67
C ALA A 120 -2.34 -1.97 5.71
N VAL A 121 -3.46 -2.21 6.38
CA VAL A 121 -3.97 -3.52 6.71
C VAL A 121 -5.33 -3.75 6.06
N ARG A 122 -5.48 -4.90 5.39
CA ARG A 122 -6.71 -5.31 4.72
C ARG A 122 -7.16 -6.69 5.19
N HIS A 123 -8.45 -6.85 5.43
CA HIS A 123 -9.03 -8.17 5.71
C HIS A 123 -9.23 -8.96 4.42
N ALA A 124 -8.69 -10.18 4.40
CA ALA A 124 -8.83 -11.16 3.33
C ALA A 124 -9.42 -12.45 3.93
N GLY A 125 -10.75 -12.47 4.07
CA GLY A 125 -11.45 -13.53 4.80
C GLY A 125 -11.03 -13.57 6.27
N ARG A 126 -10.49 -14.72 6.72
CA ARG A 126 -10.02 -14.91 8.10
C ARG A 126 -8.62 -14.35 8.37
N PHE A 127 -7.91 -13.93 7.32
CA PHE A 127 -6.52 -13.50 7.42
C PHE A 127 -6.41 -12.01 7.17
N THR A 128 -5.30 -11.46 7.64
CA THR A 128 -4.97 -10.07 7.46
C THR A 128 -3.81 -9.95 6.48
N GLU A 129 -3.96 -9.10 5.48
CA GLU A 129 -2.94 -8.78 4.51
C GLU A 129 -2.38 -7.39 4.76
N ILE A 130 -1.06 -7.26 4.70
CA ILE A 130 -0.36 -5.97 4.81
C ILE A 130 0.00 -5.52 3.40
N THR A 131 -0.51 -4.35 3.00
CA THR A 131 -0.47 -3.90 1.60
C THR A 131 0.51 -2.74 1.37
N ALA A 132 0.82 -1.96 2.41
CA ALA A 132 1.73 -0.82 2.30
C ALA A 132 2.37 -0.48 3.65
N TYR A 133 3.48 0.24 3.59
CA TYR A 133 4.28 0.65 4.74
C TYR A 133 4.52 2.16 4.69
N ARG A 134 4.47 2.82 5.84
CA ARG A 134 5.00 4.19 6.02
C ARG A 134 6.16 4.12 6.98
N PHE A 135 7.28 4.68 6.58
CA PHE A 135 8.47 4.81 7.40
C PHE A 135 8.60 6.27 7.85
N ALA A 136 9.11 6.48 9.06
CA ALA A 136 9.51 7.83 9.46
C ALA A 136 10.53 8.35 8.43
N PRO A 137 10.43 9.62 8.01
CA PRO A 137 11.47 10.23 7.20
C PRO A 137 12.78 10.13 7.98
N CYS A 138 13.82 9.60 7.33
CA CYS A 138 15.16 9.70 7.86
C CYS A 138 15.48 11.20 7.92
N LEU A 139 15.57 11.75 9.13
CA LEU A 139 16.05 13.12 9.34
C LEU A 139 17.56 13.13 9.08
N THR A 140 17.99 12.83 7.86
CA THR A 140 19.28 13.32 7.38
C THR A 140 19.11 14.82 7.18
N SER A 141 19.21 15.55 8.29
CA SER A 141 19.49 16.97 8.24
C SER A 141 20.78 17.12 7.48
N VAL A 142 20.71 17.69 6.27
CA VAL A 142 21.83 18.49 5.77
C VAL A 142 22.15 19.45 6.92
N PRO A 143 23.39 19.54 7.43
CA PRO A 143 23.74 20.62 8.33
C PRO A 143 23.60 21.91 7.52
N GLY A 144 22.42 22.52 7.61
CA GLY A 144 22.20 23.87 7.19
C GLY A 144 23.12 24.71 8.05
N SER A 145 24.16 25.25 7.40
CA SER A 145 25.04 26.26 7.96
C SER A 145 24.23 27.25 8.77
N ALA A 146 24.41 27.24 10.09
CA ALA A 146 24.07 28.39 10.88
C ALA A 146 24.93 29.55 10.36
N PRO A 147 24.36 30.69 9.93
CA PRO A 147 25.16 31.89 9.83
C PRO A 147 25.56 32.25 11.26
N SER A 148 26.85 32.16 11.59
CA SER A 148 27.40 32.69 12.82
C SER A 148 26.98 34.15 12.92
N ALA A 149 26.08 34.44 13.85
CA ALA A 149 25.80 35.80 14.29
C ALA A 149 27.04 36.29 15.03
N ILE A 150 27.89 37.06 14.33
CA ILE A 150 28.80 37.97 15.01
C ILE A 150 27.97 39.16 15.49
N GLU A 151 27.76 39.21 16.79
CA GLU A 151 27.19 40.34 17.49
C GLU A 151 28.24 41.47 17.53
N SER A 152 27.84 42.69 17.22
CA SER A 152 28.53 43.90 17.67
C SER A 152 27.54 45.04 17.85
N PRO A 153 27.75 45.95 18.83
CA PRO A 153 26.68 46.71 19.45
C PRO A 153 26.60 48.19 19.01
N ALA A 154 25.39 48.73 19.15
CA ALA A 154 24.97 50.09 19.48
C ALA A 154 25.65 51.32 18.83
N ALA A 155 24.84 52.08 18.07
CA ALA A 155 24.80 53.54 18.17
C ALA A 155 23.42 54.04 17.70
N GLY A 156 22.73 54.80 18.56
CA GLY A 156 21.39 55.33 18.29
C GLY A 156 21.39 56.71 17.64
N ALA A 157 20.25 57.06 17.04
CA ALA A 157 19.70 58.41 16.98
C ALA A 157 18.28 58.31 16.41
N GLY A 158 17.29 58.82 17.14
CA GLY A 158 15.88 58.73 16.77
C GLY A 158 15.46 59.68 15.64
N SER A 159 14.22 59.53 15.19
CA SER A 159 13.35 60.67 14.86
C SER A 159 11.93 60.20 14.59
N THR A 160 10.98 60.86 15.21
CA THR A 160 9.53 60.78 14.98
C THR A 160 9.15 61.30 13.58
N ARG A 161 8.14 60.70 12.93
CA ARG A 161 6.78 61.25 12.77
C ARG A 161 6.04 60.66 11.53
N ALA A 162 4.72 60.58 11.71
CA ALA A 162 3.65 60.83 10.74
C ALA A 162 3.23 59.71 9.76
N SER A 163 2.05 59.20 10.09
CA SER A 163 0.94 58.80 9.21
C SER A 163 0.86 59.48 7.85
N ALA A 164 0.52 58.71 6.81
CA ALA A 164 -0.63 58.98 5.95
C ALA A 164 -0.86 57.79 5.00
N SER A 165 -2.07 57.24 5.04
CA SER A 165 -2.64 56.48 3.92
C SER A 165 -2.98 57.43 2.78
N PRO A 166 -3.01 56.92 1.54
CA PRO A 166 -4.14 57.26 0.68
C PRO A 166 -4.77 56.03 0.03
N THR A 167 -6.08 56.05 0.02
CA THR A 167 -7.01 55.19 -0.71
C THR A 167 -7.19 55.67 -2.17
N ARG A 168 -7.78 54.76 -2.96
CA ARG A 168 -8.44 54.92 -4.28
C ARG A 168 -7.50 54.87 -5.49
N GLY A 169 -7.79 54.12 -6.56
CA GLY A 169 -8.95 53.28 -6.86
C GLY A 169 -8.99 52.87 -8.34
N ALA A 170 -10.05 52.13 -8.69
CA ALA A 170 -10.59 51.90 -10.05
C ALA A 170 -9.74 51.02 -11.02
N THR A 171 -10.26 50.26 -11.98
CA THR A 171 -11.60 49.75 -12.37
C THR A 171 -11.38 48.86 -13.61
N ARG A 172 -12.22 47.82 -13.79
CA ARG A 172 -12.52 47.01 -15.01
C ARG A 172 -11.41 46.13 -15.60
N ALA A 173 -11.62 44.83 -15.82
CA ALA A 173 -12.57 44.08 -16.67
C ALA A 173 -11.98 43.78 -18.06
N ALA A 174 -11.83 42.48 -18.35
CA ALA A 174 -11.92 41.93 -19.70
C ALA A 174 -12.17 40.42 -19.57
N GLU A 175 -13.42 40.03 -19.81
CA GLU A 175 -13.75 38.72 -20.35
C GLU A 175 -13.20 38.64 -21.78
N THR A 176 -12.54 37.54 -22.12
CA THR A 176 -12.48 37.09 -23.52
C THR A 176 -12.62 35.57 -23.59
N SER A 177 -13.65 35.22 -24.34
CA SER A 177 -14.18 33.92 -24.74
C SER A 177 -13.22 32.97 -25.46
N ALA A 178 -13.68 31.71 -25.47
CA ALA A 178 -13.64 30.72 -26.56
C ALA A 178 -12.30 30.03 -26.89
N ALA A 179 -12.30 28.71 -26.79
CA ALA A 179 -12.44 27.84 -27.97
C ALA A 179 -12.53 26.37 -27.52
N GLY A 180 -13.62 25.71 -27.91
CA GLY A 180 -13.69 24.26 -27.89
C GLY A 180 -12.82 23.66 -29.00
N LEU A 181 -12.35 22.44 -28.77
CA LEU A 181 -12.07 21.52 -29.86
C LEU A 181 -12.43 20.10 -29.42
N ALA A 182 -13.57 19.67 -29.91
CA ALA A 182 -13.92 18.27 -30.04
C ALA A 182 -12.88 17.57 -30.91
N ARG A 183 -12.46 16.37 -30.50
CA ARG A 183 -11.87 15.39 -31.41
C ARG A 183 -12.69 14.11 -31.32
N THR A 184 -13.52 13.94 -32.33
CA THR A 184 -14.02 12.66 -32.79
C THR A 184 -12.87 11.86 -33.39
N SER A 185 -12.88 10.54 -33.24
CA SER A 185 -12.93 9.60 -34.37
C SER A 185 -12.74 8.16 -33.90
N ALA A 186 -13.69 7.33 -34.32
CA ALA A 186 -13.69 5.89 -34.25
C ALA A 186 -12.91 5.28 -35.42
N THR A 187 -12.35 4.09 -35.23
CA THR A 187 -12.10 3.06 -36.26
C THR A 187 -11.99 1.74 -35.48
N GLY A 188 -12.92 0.79 -35.64
CA GLY A 188 -12.78 -0.37 -36.53
C GLY A 188 -11.79 -1.38 -35.91
N GLY A 189 -12.13 -2.61 -35.53
CA GLY A 189 -12.91 -3.59 -36.28
C GLY A 189 -12.03 -4.83 -36.49
N ARG A 190 -12.28 -5.85 -35.64
CA ARG A 190 -12.23 -7.30 -35.89
C ARG A 190 -11.07 -7.93 -36.69
N ALA A 191 -10.42 -8.91 -36.06
CA ALA A 191 -10.23 -10.25 -36.63
C ALA A 191 -10.38 -11.25 -35.47
#